data_AF-A0A9D3NV87-F1
#
_entry.id   AF-A0A9D3NV87-F1
#
_cell.length_a   1.000
_cell.length_b   1.000
_cell.length_c   1.000
_cell.angle_alpha   90.00
_cell.angle_beta   90.00
_cell.angle_gamma   90.00
#
_symmetry.space_group_name_H-M   'P 1'
#
loop_
_entity.id
_entity.type
_entity.pdbx_description
1 polymer ?
#
loop_
_entity_poly.entity_id
_entity_poly.type
_entity_poly.pdbx_seq_one_letter_code
_entity_poly.pdbx_strand_id
1 'polypeptide(L)'
;MATVLRKRGKAKQETAEWDSLFHQELRSQEQSLVFVKRMLVLAVSSITYLRGIFPEDAYRTRYLEDLCIKILKEDCASAGACKIVKWLMGCFDALEKRYLQIVLIGVHRDPDDTNHVIESYQFKFKYTNNGPQMDILRNENIEMSLTMEDTKKASVLLIRKLFLLMQNLDALPDDVHLTMKLYYYDDVTPLDYEPPGFKEGVCDSLWFEGTAVHFRVGDLQTPFHVLKVGVAAEQGRVSKLQEGDHLRENVQDSMQEMPGQCREEDLPSEDESAAQFKQPTKAPAKKGVNKLAKRRRK
;
A
#
# COMPACT_ATOMS: atom_id res chain seq x y z
N MET A 1 34.86 41.91 0.49
CA MET A 1 33.46 41.85 0.99
C MET A 1 32.85 40.56 0.46
N ALA A 2 32.70 39.53 1.30
CA ALA A 2 32.05 38.28 0.93
C ALA A 2 30.80 38.12 1.80
N THR A 3 29.64 38.22 1.15
CA THR A 3 28.33 38.24 1.76
C THR A 3 27.94 36.83 2.19
N VAL A 4 28.04 36.54 3.49
CA VAL A 4 27.43 35.34 4.09
C VAL A 4 25.97 35.65 4.37
N LEU A 5 25.06 35.19 3.51
CA LEU A 5 23.62 35.30 3.73
C LEU A 5 22.89 34.01 3.34
N ARG A 6 22.03 33.57 4.27
CA ARG A 6 20.93 32.59 4.15
C ARG A 6 21.29 31.09 4.00
N LYS A 7 21.62 30.45 5.13
CA LYS A 7 21.25 29.03 5.39
C LYS A 7 20.28 28.83 6.57
N ARG A 8 20.13 29.82 7.46
CA ARG A 8 19.27 29.72 8.67
C ARG A 8 17.75 29.81 8.42
N GLY A 9 17.30 30.26 7.26
CA GLY A 9 15.87 30.40 6.93
C GLY A 9 15.19 29.12 6.43
N LYS A 10 15.93 28.26 5.71
CA LYS A 10 15.37 27.11 4.99
C LYS A 10 15.00 25.95 5.93
N ALA A 11 15.91 25.58 6.83
CA ALA A 11 15.69 24.51 7.80
C ALA A 11 14.55 24.81 8.80
N LYS A 12 14.32 26.09 9.14
CA LYS A 12 13.24 26.49 10.04
C LYS A 12 11.87 26.43 9.35
N GLN A 13 11.84 26.66 8.04
CA GLN A 13 10.65 26.55 7.20
C GLN A 13 10.31 25.10 6.87
N GLU A 14 11.31 24.27 6.54
CA GLU A 14 11.17 22.81 6.31
C GLU A 14 10.67 22.07 7.58
N THR A 15 11.08 22.52 8.76
CA THR A 15 10.59 21.98 10.03
C THR A 15 9.13 22.38 10.29
N ALA A 16 8.76 23.65 10.03
CA ALA A 16 7.38 24.14 10.20
C ALA A 16 6.36 23.48 9.26
N GLU A 17 6.78 23.16 8.02
CA GLU A 17 5.93 22.47 7.05
C GLU A 17 5.73 20.99 7.42
N TRP A 18 6.79 20.32 7.89
CA TRP A 18 6.70 18.96 8.44
C TRP A 18 5.79 18.89 9.67
N ASP A 19 5.93 19.83 10.61
CA ASP A 19 5.14 19.88 11.85
C ASP A 19 3.64 20.09 11.57
N SER A 20 3.30 20.69 10.43
CA SER A 20 1.89 20.81 9.99
C SER A 20 1.28 19.48 9.54
N LEU A 21 2.12 18.51 9.14
CA LEU A 21 1.72 17.21 8.63
C LEU A 21 1.95 16.09 9.65
N PHE A 22 2.96 16.16 10.50
CA PHE A 22 3.32 15.10 11.44
C PHE A 22 3.72 15.66 12.82
N HIS A 23 3.56 14.85 13.86
CA HIS A 23 4.11 15.17 15.17
C HIS A 23 5.63 15.03 15.16
N GLN A 24 6.32 15.80 16.01
CA GLN A 24 7.78 15.79 16.12
C GLN A 24 8.34 14.52 16.77
N GLU A 25 7.51 13.74 17.47
CA GLU A 25 7.93 12.54 18.17
C GLU A 25 6.92 11.39 17.99
N LEU A 26 7.44 10.17 17.88
CA LEU A 26 6.69 8.93 17.72
C LEU A 26 6.97 7.98 18.89
N ARG A 27 6.84 8.48 20.13
CA ARG A 27 7.19 7.75 21.35
C ARG A 27 6.06 6.84 21.84
N SER A 28 4.81 7.16 21.53
CA SER A 28 3.66 6.34 21.90
C SER A 28 3.06 5.60 20.71
N GLN A 29 2.33 4.52 21.01
CA GLN A 29 1.56 3.78 20.02
C GLN A 29 0.53 4.68 19.32
N GLU A 30 -0.13 5.57 20.07
CA GLU A 30 -1.12 6.51 19.53
C GLU A 30 -0.49 7.48 18.54
N GLN A 31 0.68 8.03 18.85
CA GLN A 31 1.41 8.92 17.94
C GLN A 31 1.82 8.20 16.66
N SER A 32 2.33 6.97 16.79
CA SER A 32 2.69 6.11 15.67
C SER A 32 1.46 5.74 14.81
N LEU A 33 0.31 5.46 15.43
CA LEU A 33 -0.95 5.21 14.73
C LEU A 33 -1.42 6.44 13.95
N VAL A 34 -1.43 7.63 14.58
CA VAL A 34 -1.77 8.89 13.91
C VAL A 34 -0.85 9.14 12.73
N PHE A 35 0.45 8.90 12.89
CA PHE A 35 1.42 9.02 11.81
C PHE A 35 1.10 8.09 10.63
N VAL A 36 0.84 6.81 10.88
CA VAL A 36 0.50 5.83 9.83
C VAL A 36 -0.79 6.19 9.10
N LYS A 37 -1.83 6.62 9.83
CA LYS A 37 -3.07 7.12 9.23
C LYS A 37 -2.82 8.30 8.30
N ARG A 38 -2.01 9.28 8.74
CA ARG A 38 -1.66 10.44 7.92
C ARG A 38 -0.84 10.04 6.69
N MET A 39 0.10 9.11 6.82
CA MET A 39 0.84 8.58 5.66
C MET A 39 -0.07 7.88 4.65
N LEU A 40 -1.06 7.10 5.11
CA LEU A 40 -2.07 6.49 4.24
C LEU A 40 -2.86 7.57 3.47
N VAL A 41 -3.32 8.62 4.16
CA VAL A 41 -4.02 9.75 3.52
C VAL A 41 -3.16 10.42 2.46
N LEU A 42 -1.90 10.71 2.78
CA LEU A 42 -0.98 11.37 1.84
C LEU A 42 -0.72 10.50 0.62
N ALA A 43 -0.48 9.20 0.81
CA ALA A 43 -0.22 8.30 -0.30
C ALA A 43 -1.45 8.13 -1.19
N VAL A 44 -2.63 7.90 -0.62
CA VAL A 44 -3.89 7.78 -1.38
C VAL A 44 -4.23 9.09 -2.10
N SER A 45 -4.05 10.24 -1.44
CA SER A 45 -4.28 11.55 -2.08
C SER A 45 -3.28 11.82 -3.21
N SER A 46 -2.01 11.45 -3.03
CA SER A 46 -0.98 11.60 -4.06
C SER A 46 -1.29 10.74 -5.28
N ILE A 47 -1.68 9.48 -5.07
CA ILE A 47 -2.06 8.56 -6.16
C ILE A 47 -3.27 9.11 -6.91
N THR A 48 -4.37 9.40 -6.19
CA THR A 48 -5.61 9.87 -6.82
C THR A 48 -5.44 11.20 -7.56
N TYR A 49 -4.57 12.09 -7.06
CA TYR A 49 -4.25 13.33 -7.74
C TYR A 49 -3.38 13.10 -8.98
N LEU A 50 -2.25 12.39 -8.85
CA LEU A 50 -1.31 12.19 -9.94
C LEU A 50 -1.86 11.35 -11.08
N ARG A 51 -2.84 10.50 -10.80
CA ARG A 51 -3.56 9.71 -11.79
C ARG A 51 -4.76 10.45 -12.39
N GLY A 52 -5.03 11.69 -11.96
CA GLY A 52 -6.10 12.52 -12.50
C GLY A 52 -7.51 12.02 -12.18
N ILE A 53 -7.70 11.28 -11.09
CA ILE A 53 -8.97 10.61 -10.78
C ILE A 53 -10.06 11.60 -10.34
N PHE A 54 -9.66 12.67 -9.64
CA PHE A 54 -10.59 13.69 -9.16
C PHE A 54 -10.15 15.09 -9.60
N PRO A 55 -11.09 16.04 -9.74
CA PRO A 55 -10.78 17.40 -10.12
C PRO A 55 -9.95 18.14 -9.05
N GLU A 56 -9.28 19.22 -9.47
CA GLU A 56 -8.38 20.04 -8.64
C GLU A 56 -9.05 20.56 -7.36
N ASP A 57 -10.34 20.90 -7.43
CA ASP A 57 -11.12 21.41 -6.30
C ASP A 57 -11.47 20.34 -5.25
N ALA A 58 -11.21 19.06 -5.52
CA ALA A 58 -11.27 17.99 -4.51
C ALA A 58 -10.07 18.02 -3.55
N TYR A 59 -9.01 18.77 -3.87
CA TYR A 59 -7.75 18.76 -3.13
C TYR A 59 -7.40 20.11 -2.52
N ARG A 60 -6.66 20.05 -1.40
CA ARG A 60 -5.94 21.20 -0.82
C ARG A 60 -4.44 21.00 -0.97
N THR A 61 -3.72 22.07 -1.24
CA THR A 61 -2.26 22.04 -1.35
C THR A 61 -1.59 22.11 0.03
N ARG A 62 -0.57 21.27 0.23
CA ARG A 62 0.38 21.31 1.34
C ARG A 62 1.79 21.06 0.81
N TYR A 63 2.78 21.35 1.64
CA TYR A 63 4.19 21.15 1.30
C TYR A 63 4.81 20.14 2.25
N LEU A 64 5.60 19.24 1.68
CA LEU A 64 6.45 18.30 2.41
C LEU A 64 7.87 18.49 1.89
N GLU A 65 8.65 19.29 2.61
CA GLU A 65 9.91 19.84 2.10
C GLU A 65 9.68 20.60 0.79
N ASP A 66 10.35 20.21 -0.30
CA ASP A 66 10.21 20.80 -1.63
C ASP A 66 9.04 20.22 -2.45
N LEU A 67 8.30 19.25 -1.90
CA LEU A 67 7.20 18.58 -2.62
C LEU A 67 5.87 19.29 -2.39
N CYS A 68 5.23 19.67 -3.50
CA CYS A 68 3.84 20.11 -3.52
C CYS A 68 2.91 18.90 -3.47
N ILE A 69 2.27 18.68 -2.32
CA ILE A 69 1.34 17.55 -2.11
C ILE A 69 -0.10 18.05 -2.17
N LYS A 70 -0.94 17.27 -2.85
CA LYS A 70 -2.39 17.45 -2.89
C LYS A 70 -3.03 16.48 -1.92
N ILE A 71 -3.79 17.02 -0.98
CA ILE A 71 -4.50 16.24 0.05
C ILE A 71 -5.98 16.32 -0.22
N LEU A 72 -6.67 15.18 -0.26
CA LEU A 72 -8.12 15.14 -0.41
C LEU A 72 -8.81 15.96 0.69
N LYS A 73 -9.78 16.77 0.29
CA LYS A 73 -10.67 17.47 1.21
C LYS A 73 -11.79 16.53 1.65
N GLU A 74 -12.13 16.62 2.93
CA GLU A 74 -13.30 15.96 3.49
C GLU A 74 -14.58 16.57 2.91
N ASP A 75 -14.62 17.91 2.85
CA ASP A 75 -15.72 18.67 2.25
C ASP A 75 -15.35 19.07 0.82
N CYS A 76 -15.82 18.30 -0.16
CA CYS A 76 -15.76 18.69 -1.57
C CYS A 76 -17.02 18.31 -2.34
N ALA A 77 -17.24 18.96 -3.48
CA ALA A 77 -18.39 18.70 -4.33
C ALA A 77 -18.32 17.34 -5.06
N SER A 78 -17.11 16.76 -5.18
CA SER A 78 -16.91 15.46 -5.84
C SER A 78 -17.37 14.32 -4.95
N ALA A 79 -18.48 13.69 -5.33
CA ALA A 79 -19.02 12.51 -4.65
C ALA A 79 -18.00 11.36 -4.57
N GLY A 80 -17.19 11.19 -5.61
CA GLY A 80 -16.13 10.17 -5.66
C GLY A 80 -15.03 10.43 -4.62
N ALA A 81 -14.54 11.66 -4.53
CA ALA A 81 -13.53 12.04 -3.52
C ALA A 81 -14.07 11.88 -2.10
N CYS A 82 -15.32 12.31 -1.85
CA CYS A 82 -16.00 12.09 -0.56
C CYS A 82 -16.14 10.60 -0.22
N LYS A 83 -16.34 9.73 -1.23
CA LYS A 83 -16.39 8.28 -1.03
C LYS A 83 -15.03 7.71 -0.61
N ILE A 84 -13.94 8.16 -1.21
CA ILE A 84 -12.56 7.78 -0.80
C ILE A 84 -12.29 8.21 0.64
N VAL A 85 -12.70 9.42 1.04
CA VAL A 85 -12.55 9.88 2.42
C VAL A 85 -13.32 8.97 3.39
N LYS A 86 -14.57 8.60 3.06
CA LYS A 86 -15.35 7.64 3.86
C LYS A 86 -14.68 6.27 3.97
N TRP A 87 -14.11 5.76 2.87
CA TRP A 87 -13.34 4.52 2.89
C TRP A 87 -12.09 4.62 3.79
N LEU A 88 -11.38 5.74 3.76
CA LEU A 88 -10.25 6.00 4.65
C LEU A 88 -10.68 5.98 6.13
N MET A 89 -11.89 6.46 6.45
CA MET A 89 -12.43 6.36 7.82
C MET A 89 -12.65 4.91 8.25
N GLY A 90 -13.16 4.05 7.36
CA GLY A 90 -13.25 2.61 7.63
C GLY A 90 -11.89 1.94 7.81
N CYS A 91 -10.87 2.35 7.03
CA CYS A 91 -9.49 1.92 7.24
C CYS A 91 -8.97 2.34 8.63
N PHE A 92 -9.28 3.56 9.08
CA PHE A 92 -8.84 4.06 10.38
C PHE A 92 -9.45 3.30 11.54
N ASP A 93 -10.74 2.95 11.43
CA ASP A 93 -11.45 2.11 12.40
C ASP A 93 -10.78 0.74 12.54
N ALA A 94 -10.41 0.11 11.41
CA ALA A 94 -9.69 -1.16 11.40
C ALA A 94 -8.24 -1.07 11.88
N LEU A 95 -7.55 0.06 11.63
CA LEU A 95 -6.20 0.32 12.13
C LEU A 95 -6.18 0.52 13.65
N GLU A 96 -7.15 1.24 14.21
CA GLU A 96 -7.28 1.46 15.66
C GLU A 96 -7.44 0.15 16.42
N LYS A 97 -8.25 -0.76 15.87
CA LYS A 97 -8.48 -2.09 16.43
C LYS A 97 -7.35 -3.08 16.14
N ARG A 98 -6.34 -2.68 15.35
CA ARG A 98 -5.24 -3.51 14.86
C ARG A 98 -5.68 -4.74 14.05
N TYR A 99 -6.84 -4.63 13.39
CA TYR A 99 -7.37 -5.69 12.54
C TYR A 99 -6.81 -5.63 11.12
N LEU A 100 -6.50 -4.42 10.64
CA LEU A 100 -6.17 -4.21 9.23
C LEU A 100 -4.78 -4.76 8.88
N GLN A 101 -4.71 -5.67 7.92
CA GLN A 101 -3.47 -6.20 7.36
C GLN A 101 -3.14 -5.53 6.02
N ILE A 102 -4.12 -5.39 5.12
CA ILE A 102 -3.90 -4.84 3.78
C ILE A 102 -5.07 -3.93 3.39
N VAL A 103 -4.75 -2.74 2.89
CA VAL A 103 -5.67 -1.94 2.05
C VAL A 103 -5.25 -2.13 0.61
N LEU A 104 -6.18 -2.52 -0.24
CA LEU A 104 -5.97 -2.73 -1.67
C LEU A 104 -6.92 -1.85 -2.45
N ILE A 105 -6.39 -0.87 -3.18
CA ILE A 105 -7.17 -0.03 -4.09
C ILE A 105 -6.98 -0.58 -5.50
N GLY A 106 -8.06 -0.99 -6.14
CA GLY A 106 -8.07 -1.46 -7.53
C GLY A 106 -8.63 -0.41 -8.48
N VAL A 107 -7.99 -0.26 -9.64
CA VAL A 107 -8.51 0.52 -10.77
C VAL A 107 -8.97 -0.47 -11.83
N HIS A 108 -10.23 -0.39 -12.23
CA HIS A 108 -10.85 -1.29 -13.19
C HIS A 108 -11.71 -0.51 -14.19
N ARG A 109 -11.95 -1.09 -15.37
CA ARG A 109 -12.72 -0.44 -16.45
C ARG A 109 -14.21 -0.75 -16.37
N ASP A 110 -14.55 -1.96 -15.95
CA ASP A 110 -15.94 -2.43 -15.92
C ASP A 110 -16.53 -2.22 -14.52
N PRO A 111 -17.58 -1.39 -14.33
CA PRO A 111 -18.21 -1.20 -13.04
C PRO A 111 -18.82 -2.48 -12.44
N ASP A 112 -19.21 -3.43 -13.28
CA ASP A 112 -19.82 -4.70 -12.87
C ASP A 112 -18.75 -5.76 -12.53
N ASP A 113 -17.53 -5.59 -13.04
CA ASP A 113 -16.38 -6.43 -12.71
C ASP A 113 -15.34 -5.68 -11.88
N THR A 114 -15.53 -5.73 -10.56
CA THR A 114 -14.61 -5.12 -9.60
C THR A 114 -13.33 -5.92 -9.36
N ASN A 115 -13.19 -7.11 -9.96
CA ASN A 115 -12.09 -8.03 -9.67
C ASN A 115 -11.00 -8.00 -10.73
N HIS A 116 -11.31 -7.64 -11.98
CA HIS A 116 -10.33 -7.45 -13.04
C HIS A 116 -9.80 -6.02 -13.03
N VAL A 117 -8.53 -5.85 -12.67
CA VAL A 117 -7.89 -4.56 -12.51
C VAL A 117 -6.80 -4.34 -13.55
N ILE A 118 -6.61 -3.08 -13.92
CA ILE A 118 -5.49 -2.64 -14.77
C ILE A 118 -4.35 -2.04 -13.95
N GLU A 119 -4.66 -1.59 -12.73
CA GLU A 119 -3.71 -0.99 -11.80
C GLU A 119 -4.20 -1.24 -10.36
N SER A 120 -3.28 -1.49 -9.43
CA SER A 120 -3.61 -1.64 -8.02
C SER A 120 -2.56 -1.03 -7.10
N TYR A 121 -3.02 -0.52 -5.96
CA TYR A 121 -2.19 0.08 -4.93
C TYR A 121 -2.41 -0.65 -3.60
N GLN A 122 -1.34 -1.17 -3.03
CA GLN A 122 -1.38 -1.99 -1.83
C GLN A 122 -0.68 -1.29 -0.67
N PHE A 123 -1.36 -1.22 0.47
CA PHE A 123 -0.82 -0.73 1.73
C PHE A 123 -0.87 -1.87 2.73
N LYS A 124 0.29 -2.44 3.07
CA LYS A 124 0.39 -3.55 4.01
C LYS A 124 0.84 -3.03 5.37
N PHE A 125 0.10 -3.38 6.41
CA PHE A 125 0.34 -2.97 7.78
C PHE A 125 0.90 -4.14 8.57
N LYS A 126 1.84 -3.87 9.48
CA LYS A 126 2.23 -4.78 10.55
C LYS A 126 2.24 -4.01 11.87
N TYR A 127 1.78 -4.67 12.92
CA TYR A 127 1.76 -4.12 14.27
C TYR A 127 2.85 -4.75 15.11
N THR A 128 3.57 -3.94 15.88
CA THR A 128 4.60 -4.41 16.81
C THR A 128 4.06 -4.26 18.23
N ASN A 129 3.99 -5.37 18.97
CA ASN A 129 3.34 -5.39 20.29
C ASN A 129 4.13 -4.66 21.39
N ASN A 130 5.44 -4.45 21.19
CA ASN A 130 6.35 -4.02 22.26
C ASN A 130 7.19 -2.76 21.95
N GLY A 131 6.74 -1.87 21.05
CA GLY A 131 7.65 -0.82 20.55
C GLY A 131 8.80 -1.45 19.75
N PRO A 132 9.97 -0.81 19.61
CA PRO A 132 11.08 -1.40 18.87
C PRO A 132 11.57 -2.64 19.63
N GLN A 133 11.12 -3.81 19.20
CA GLN A 133 11.55 -5.08 19.77
C GLN A 133 12.84 -5.49 19.07
N MET A 134 13.95 -5.44 19.80
CA MET A 134 15.22 -6.01 19.34
C MET A 134 15.07 -7.51 19.19
N ASP A 135 15.17 -8.02 17.96
CA ASP A 135 15.61 -9.39 17.75
C ASP A 135 17.10 -9.46 18.10
N ILE A 136 17.42 -9.87 19.33
CA ILE A 136 18.79 -10.06 19.87
C ILE A 136 19.46 -11.32 19.26
N LEU A 137 19.12 -11.67 18.00
CA LEU A 137 19.72 -12.78 17.27
C LEU A 137 20.33 -12.34 15.93
N ARG A 138 20.67 -11.06 15.78
CA ARG A 138 21.53 -10.59 14.69
C ARG A 138 22.82 -10.01 15.26
N ASN A 139 23.91 -10.72 14.97
CA ASN A 139 25.31 -10.37 15.14
C ASN A 139 25.61 -8.86 15.32
N GLU A 140 26.33 -8.58 16.41
CA GLU A 140 27.31 -7.52 16.66
C GLU A 140 27.29 -6.25 15.77
N ASN A 141 27.04 -5.11 16.44
CA ASN A 141 27.56 -3.76 16.14
C ASN A 141 26.90 -2.86 15.07
N ILE A 142 25.58 -2.77 15.00
CA ILE A 142 24.91 -1.49 14.70
C ILE A 142 23.63 -1.39 15.54
N GLU A 143 23.66 -0.58 16.59
CA GLU A 143 22.46 -0.09 17.27
C GLU A 143 21.69 0.79 16.28
N MET A 144 20.87 0.18 15.42
CA MET A 144 20.01 0.92 14.49
C MET A 144 18.80 1.43 15.28
N SER A 145 19.06 2.40 16.17
CA SER A 145 17.99 3.20 16.77
C SER A 145 17.25 3.85 15.60
N LEU A 146 16.01 3.42 15.33
CA LEU A 146 15.18 4.07 14.33
C LEU A 146 14.91 5.49 14.81
N THR A 147 15.58 6.45 14.19
CA THR A 147 15.42 7.84 14.57
C THR A 147 14.20 8.43 13.88
N MET A 148 13.61 9.46 14.48
CA MET A 148 12.55 10.24 13.84
C MET A 148 13.03 10.85 12.51
N GLU A 149 14.33 11.15 12.40
CA GLU A 149 14.94 11.65 11.17
C GLU A 149 14.91 10.60 10.05
N ASP A 150 15.16 9.33 10.38
CA ASP A 150 15.07 8.22 9.42
C ASP A 150 13.63 8.01 8.95
N THR A 151 12.66 8.03 9.88
CA THR A 151 11.24 7.96 9.52
C THR A 151 10.83 9.14 8.64
N LYS A 152 11.31 10.36 8.94
CA LYS A 152 11.07 11.54 8.11
C LYS A 152 11.64 11.37 6.70
N LYS A 153 12.92 11.01 6.57
CA LYS A 153 13.58 10.76 5.29
C LYS A 153 12.85 9.67 4.48
N ALA A 154 12.48 8.57 5.13
CA ALA A 154 11.74 7.48 4.50
C ALA A 154 10.36 7.94 4.01
N SER A 155 9.67 8.80 4.76
CA SER A 155 8.37 9.37 4.38
C SER A 155 8.46 10.22 3.12
N VAL A 156 9.42 11.13 3.10
CA VAL A 156 9.64 11.99 1.93
C VAL A 156 10.04 11.14 0.73
N LEU A 157 10.95 10.18 0.91
CA LEU A 157 11.38 9.28 -0.15
C LEU A 157 10.22 8.46 -0.71
N LEU A 158 9.33 7.95 0.14
CA LEU A 158 8.14 7.21 -0.28
C LEU A 158 7.25 8.07 -1.19
N ILE A 159 6.97 9.32 -0.78
CA ILE A 159 6.16 10.23 -1.61
C ILE A 159 6.88 10.59 -2.91
N ARG A 160 8.19 10.87 -2.89
CA ARG A 160 8.98 11.11 -4.13
C ARG A 160 8.92 9.94 -5.10
N LYS A 161 9.05 8.71 -4.59
CA LYS A 161 8.95 7.49 -5.40
C LYS A 161 7.54 7.30 -5.97
N LEU A 162 6.49 7.58 -5.21
CA LEU A 162 5.13 7.60 -5.75
C LEU A 162 4.99 8.62 -6.89
N PHE A 163 5.51 9.85 -6.70
CA PHE A 163 5.47 10.88 -7.75
C PHE A 163 6.15 10.41 -9.03
N LEU A 164 7.37 9.90 -8.91
CA LEU A 164 8.12 9.40 -10.05
C LEU A 164 7.40 8.23 -10.73
N LEU A 165 6.91 7.26 -9.95
CA LEU A 165 6.24 6.10 -10.51
C LEU A 165 4.96 6.50 -11.25
N MET A 166 4.06 7.27 -10.62
CA MET A 166 2.78 7.66 -11.23
C MET A 166 2.97 8.51 -12.49
N GLN A 167 4.02 9.33 -12.57
CA GLN A 167 4.35 10.13 -13.76
C GLN A 167 4.86 9.30 -14.94
N ASN A 168 5.46 8.14 -14.66
CA ASN A 168 6.00 7.24 -15.68
C ASN A 168 5.04 6.11 -16.06
N LEU A 169 3.90 5.96 -15.37
CA LEU A 169 2.81 5.11 -15.82
C LEU A 169 2.02 5.80 -16.93
N ASP A 170 1.49 5.02 -17.86
CA ASP A 170 0.61 5.55 -18.90
C ASP A 170 -0.69 6.11 -18.32
N ALA A 171 -1.33 7.04 -19.04
CA ALA A 171 -2.57 7.67 -18.62
C ALA A 171 -3.65 6.60 -18.32
N LEU A 172 -4.47 6.84 -17.29
CA LEU A 172 -5.67 6.02 -17.07
C LEU A 172 -6.62 6.20 -18.27
N PRO A 173 -7.38 5.15 -18.66
CA PRO A 173 -8.52 5.31 -19.56
C PRO A 173 -9.52 6.34 -19.00
N ASP A 174 -10.34 6.92 -19.88
CA ASP A 174 -11.28 7.98 -19.49
C ASP A 174 -12.35 7.49 -18.50
N ASP A 175 -12.85 6.26 -18.69
CA ASP A 175 -13.83 5.63 -17.83
C ASP A 175 -13.16 4.56 -16.96
N VAL A 176 -12.84 4.94 -15.73
CA VAL A 176 -12.31 4.03 -14.72
C VAL A 176 -13.11 4.09 -13.43
N HIS A 177 -13.16 2.96 -12.76
CA HIS A 177 -13.80 2.78 -11.47
C HIS A 177 -12.75 2.40 -10.43
N LEU A 178 -13.00 2.83 -9.20
CA LEU A 178 -12.18 2.47 -8.05
C LEU A 178 -12.93 1.50 -7.15
N THR A 179 -12.20 0.49 -6.68
CA THR A 179 -12.62 -0.37 -5.58
C THR A 179 -11.58 -0.31 -4.47
N MET A 180 -12.01 -0.52 -3.23
CA MET A 180 -11.13 -0.69 -2.09
C MET A 180 -11.51 -1.98 -1.36
N LYS A 181 -10.56 -2.90 -1.23
CA LYS A 181 -10.69 -4.12 -0.44
C LYS A 181 -9.81 -4.02 0.80
N LEU A 182 -10.33 -4.48 1.93
CA LEU A 182 -9.61 -4.58 3.18
C LEU A 182 -9.41 -6.06 3.51
N TYR A 183 -8.20 -6.41 3.91
CA TYR A 183 -7.86 -7.73 4.42
C TYR A 183 -7.43 -7.60 5.86
N TYR A 184 -7.88 -8.54 6.69
CA TYR A 184 -7.67 -8.49 8.13
C TYR A 184 -6.78 -9.63 8.63
N TYR A 185 -6.31 -9.48 9.85
CA TYR A 185 -5.63 -10.53 10.58
C TYR A 185 -6.65 -11.52 11.18
N ASP A 186 -6.65 -12.76 10.68
CA ASP A 186 -7.62 -13.81 11.05
C ASP A 186 -7.58 -14.18 12.55
N ASP A 187 -6.45 -13.98 13.21
CA ASP A 187 -6.23 -14.37 14.61
C ASP A 187 -6.84 -13.40 15.62
N VAL A 188 -7.09 -12.15 15.22
CA VAL A 188 -7.57 -11.08 16.14
C VAL A 188 -8.91 -10.46 15.71
N THR A 189 -9.34 -10.67 14.48
CA THR A 189 -10.52 -10.00 13.91
C THR A 189 -11.78 -10.84 14.12
N PRO A 190 -12.83 -10.31 14.77
CA PRO A 190 -14.12 -10.99 14.89
C PRO A 190 -14.74 -11.29 13.51
N LEU A 191 -15.42 -12.44 13.37
CA LEU A 191 -16.04 -12.85 12.10
C LEU A 191 -17.18 -11.93 11.64
N ASP A 192 -17.81 -11.20 12.56
CA ASP A 192 -18.90 -10.27 12.33
C ASP A 192 -18.44 -8.81 12.20
N TYR A 193 -17.11 -8.58 12.17
CA TYR A 193 -16.55 -7.24 12.05
C TYR A 193 -16.69 -6.69 10.63
N GLU A 194 -17.42 -5.59 10.49
CA GLU A 194 -17.47 -4.79 9.27
C GLU A 194 -17.09 -3.33 9.56
N PRO A 195 -16.01 -2.79 8.96
CA PRO A 195 -15.66 -1.39 9.17
C PRO A 195 -16.64 -0.45 8.46
N PRO A 196 -16.80 0.79 8.96
CA PRO A 196 -17.68 1.78 8.37
C PRO A 196 -17.42 1.99 6.87
N GLY A 197 -18.47 1.88 6.05
CA GLY A 197 -18.39 2.07 4.60
C GLY A 197 -17.93 0.85 3.80
N PHE A 198 -17.75 -0.29 4.47
CA PHE A 198 -17.42 -1.57 3.86
C PHE A 198 -18.51 -2.61 4.16
N LYS A 199 -18.44 -3.73 3.44
CA LYS A 199 -19.28 -4.91 3.58
C LYS A 199 -18.41 -6.14 3.32
N GLU A 200 -18.87 -7.31 3.76
CA GLU A 200 -18.22 -8.59 3.45
C GLU A 200 -17.90 -8.73 1.95
N GLY A 201 -16.67 -9.15 1.66
CA GLY A 201 -16.18 -9.36 0.30
C GLY A 201 -16.77 -10.63 -0.31
N VAL A 202 -17.20 -10.56 -1.57
CA VAL A 202 -17.75 -11.72 -2.31
C VAL A 202 -16.65 -12.53 -3.01
N CYS A 203 -15.48 -11.92 -3.24
CA CYS A 203 -14.34 -12.53 -3.91
C CYS A 203 -13.03 -11.99 -3.33
N ASP A 204 -12.15 -12.90 -2.90
CA ASP A 204 -10.90 -12.56 -2.22
C ASP A 204 -9.80 -12.13 -3.20
N SER A 205 -9.90 -12.52 -4.47
CA SER A 205 -8.86 -12.28 -5.48
C SER A 205 -9.12 -11.01 -6.29
N LEU A 206 -8.04 -10.33 -6.67
CA LEU A 206 -8.00 -9.41 -7.81
C LEU A 206 -7.15 -10.06 -8.90
N TRP A 207 -7.62 -9.98 -10.14
CA TRP A 207 -6.95 -10.50 -11.32
C TRP A 207 -6.53 -9.32 -12.19
N PHE A 208 -5.34 -9.39 -12.79
CA PHE A 208 -4.92 -8.36 -13.73
C PHE A 208 -5.46 -8.67 -15.13
N GLU A 209 -5.85 -7.63 -15.88
CA GLU A 209 -6.12 -7.72 -17.32
C GLU A 209 -4.83 -7.97 -18.12
N GLY A 210 -4.13 -9.09 -17.84
CA GLY A 210 -2.83 -9.43 -18.40
C GLY A 210 -1.76 -9.66 -17.34
N THR A 211 -0.50 -9.47 -17.73
CA THR A 211 0.65 -9.67 -16.83
C THR A 211 0.83 -8.47 -15.92
N ALA A 212 0.81 -8.70 -14.61
CA ALA A 212 1.02 -7.66 -13.61
C ALA A 212 2.51 -7.42 -13.33
N VAL A 213 2.97 -6.19 -13.51
CA VAL A 213 4.31 -5.75 -13.10
C VAL A 213 4.21 -5.11 -11.72
N HIS A 214 4.98 -5.64 -10.75
CA HIS A 214 4.92 -5.23 -9.35
C HIS A 214 6.09 -4.32 -8.97
N PHE A 215 5.78 -3.16 -8.42
CA PHE A 215 6.73 -2.17 -7.92
C PHE A 215 6.66 -2.08 -6.40
N ARG A 216 7.78 -2.34 -5.73
CA ARG A 216 7.94 -2.01 -4.31
C ARG A 216 8.31 -0.53 -4.19
N VAL A 217 7.37 0.30 -3.77
CA VAL A 217 7.60 1.75 -3.62
C VAL A 217 8.47 2.02 -2.40
N GLY A 218 8.11 1.44 -1.26
CA GLY A 218 8.90 1.58 -0.05
C GLY A 218 8.14 1.14 1.20
N ASP A 219 8.79 1.31 2.32
CA ASP A 219 8.27 0.99 3.63
C ASP A 219 8.61 2.08 4.65
N LEU A 220 7.71 2.28 5.59
CA LEU A 220 7.83 3.21 6.69
C LEU A 220 7.74 2.41 7.97
N GLN A 221 8.79 2.55 8.78
CA GLN A 221 8.85 1.94 10.09
C GLN A 221 8.77 3.02 11.16
N THR A 222 7.91 2.76 12.12
CA THR A 222 7.83 3.47 13.39
C THR A 222 8.03 2.43 14.51
N PRO A 223 8.19 2.84 15.78
CA PRO A 223 8.35 1.88 16.87
C PRO A 223 7.20 0.87 17.00
N PHE A 224 5.97 1.22 16.61
CA PHE A 224 4.78 0.38 16.84
C PHE A 224 4.12 -0.16 15.56
N HIS A 225 4.46 0.40 14.39
CA HIS A 225 3.81 0.07 13.13
C HIS A 225 4.81 0.07 11.97
N VAL A 226 4.59 -0.85 11.03
CA VAL A 226 5.23 -0.85 9.70
C VAL A 226 4.14 -0.66 8.64
N LEU A 227 4.34 0.28 7.73
CA LEU A 227 3.53 0.48 6.53
C LEU A 227 4.38 0.19 5.29
N LYS A 228 3.99 -0.79 4.48
CA LYS A 228 4.63 -1.09 3.19
C LYS A 228 3.71 -0.69 2.05
N VAL A 229 4.25 -0.02 1.03
CA VAL A 229 3.49 0.43 -0.14
C VAL A 229 3.99 -0.28 -1.39
N GLY A 230 3.06 -0.91 -2.10
CA GLY A 230 3.30 -1.56 -3.39
C GLY A 230 2.33 -1.02 -4.43
N VAL A 231 2.79 -1.01 -5.68
CA VAL A 231 1.97 -0.68 -6.85
C VAL A 231 2.11 -1.82 -7.83
N ALA A 232 1.03 -2.23 -8.47
CA ALA A 232 1.09 -3.14 -9.59
C ALA A 232 0.29 -2.58 -10.75
N ALA A 233 0.83 -2.69 -11.95
CA ALA A 233 0.20 -2.22 -13.19
C ALA A 233 0.33 -3.29 -14.27
N GLU A 234 -0.64 -3.32 -15.17
CA GLU A 234 -0.59 -4.17 -16.37
C GLU A 234 0.65 -3.82 -17.23
N GLN A 235 1.33 -4.85 -17.76
CA GLN A 235 2.63 -4.72 -18.43
C GLN A 235 2.63 -3.71 -19.58
N GLY A 236 1.55 -3.63 -20.37
CA GLY A 236 1.41 -2.65 -21.45
C GLY A 236 1.44 -1.19 -21.00
N ARG A 237 1.26 -0.92 -19.70
CA ARG A 237 1.16 0.44 -19.11
C ARG A 237 2.45 0.94 -18.46
N VAL A 238 3.51 0.16 -18.49
CA VAL A 238 4.81 0.46 -17.84
C VAL A 238 5.94 0.64 -18.86
N SER A 239 5.62 0.83 -20.14
CA SER A 239 6.59 0.88 -21.25
C SER A 239 7.73 1.88 -21.02
N LYS A 240 7.42 3.08 -20.53
CA LYS A 240 8.40 4.15 -20.21
C LYS A 240 9.40 3.75 -19.12
N LEU A 241 9.02 2.83 -18.24
CA LEU A 241 9.89 2.32 -17.16
C LEU A 241 10.81 1.20 -17.67
N GLN A 242 10.40 0.45 -18.70
CA GLN A 242 11.18 -0.65 -19.28
C GLN A 242 12.20 -0.16 -20.31
N GLU A 243 11.92 0.93 -21.03
CA GLU A 243 12.86 1.54 -21.99
C GLU A 243 14.19 1.98 -21.35
N GLY A 244 14.20 2.29 -20.04
CA GLY A 244 15.41 2.63 -19.30
C GLY A 244 16.36 1.46 -19.01
N ASP A 245 15.85 0.21 -19.03
CA ASP A 245 16.64 -1.00 -18.74
C ASP A 245 17.29 -1.57 -20.02
N HIS A 246 16.66 -1.36 -21.19
CA HIS A 246 17.12 -1.92 -22.47
C HIS A 246 18.33 -1.20 -23.12
N LEU A 247 18.83 -0.10 -22.54
CA LEU A 247 20.01 0.63 -23.05
C LEU A 247 21.36 0.12 -22.50
N ARG A 248 21.41 -1.01 -21.78
CA ARG A 248 22.63 -1.52 -21.14
C ARG A 248 23.21 -2.84 -21.62
N GLU A 249 22.64 -3.49 -22.63
CA GLU A 249 23.26 -4.71 -23.18
C GLU A 249 23.36 -4.64 -24.71
N ASN A 250 24.40 -3.95 -25.18
CA ASN A 250 25.00 -4.22 -26.48
C ASN A 250 26.52 -4.33 -26.28
N VAL A 251 26.94 -5.46 -25.72
CA VAL A 251 28.25 -6.03 -26.05
C VAL A 251 27.96 -7.34 -26.76
N GLN A 252 28.17 -7.28 -28.07
CA GLN A 252 28.05 -8.35 -29.03
C GLN A 252 29.24 -9.29 -28.84
N ASP A 253 29.00 -10.55 -28.45
CA ASP A 253 29.92 -11.64 -28.79
C ASP A 253 29.16 -12.92 -29.10
N SER A 254 29.72 -13.67 -30.04
CA SER A 254 29.08 -14.70 -30.85
C SER A 254 29.36 -16.09 -30.28
N MET A 255 28.49 -17.06 -30.62
CA MET A 255 28.77 -18.50 -30.88
C MET A 255 28.02 -19.57 -30.05
N GLN A 256 27.16 -20.30 -30.78
CA GLN A 256 27.02 -21.78 -30.94
C GLN A 256 26.89 -22.78 -29.76
N GLU A 257 26.12 -23.83 -30.05
CA GLU A 257 25.45 -24.85 -29.22
C GLU A 257 26.31 -26.00 -28.60
N MET A 258 25.99 -26.34 -27.33
CA MET A 258 25.74 -27.66 -26.63
C MET A 258 26.74 -28.87 -26.72
N PRO A 259 26.65 -29.94 -25.87
CA PRO A 259 26.27 -30.12 -24.44
C PRO A 259 27.22 -31.06 -23.61
N GLY A 260 27.11 -31.10 -22.26
CA GLY A 260 27.69 -32.20 -21.43
C GLY A 260 27.84 -31.90 -19.93
N GLN A 261 27.49 -32.87 -19.06
CA GLN A 261 27.20 -32.79 -17.61
C GLN A 261 28.41 -32.76 -16.65
N CYS A 262 28.30 -32.08 -15.48
CA CYS A 262 28.31 -32.67 -14.12
C CYS A 262 28.35 -31.60 -12.98
N ARG A 263 27.69 -31.98 -11.86
CA ARG A 263 27.42 -31.38 -10.51
C ARG A 263 28.59 -30.68 -9.80
N GLU A 264 28.49 -29.87 -8.73
CA GLU A 264 27.52 -29.40 -7.69
C GLU A 264 28.25 -28.13 -7.07
N GLU A 265 27.65 -27.05 -6.58
CA GLU A 265 27.07 -26.85 -5.22
C GLU A 265 26.51 -25.40 -5.08
N ASP A 266 25.43 -25.29 -4.30
CA ASP A 266 25.01 -24.21 -3.40
C ASP A 266 24.69 -22.77 -3.87
N LEU A 267 23.40 -22.53 -4.14
CA LEU A 267 22.68 -21.32 -3.71
C LEU A 267 21.21 -21.67 -3.40
N PRO A 268 20.69 -21.42 -2.18
CA PRO A 268 19.27 -21.58 -1.92
C PRO A 268 18.48 -20.44 -2.60
N SER A 269 17.78 -20.83 -3.65
CA SER A 269 16.60 -20.17 -4.21
C SER A 269 15.42 -20.29 -3.22
N GLU A 270 14.34 -19.54 -3.52
CA GLU A 270 13.02 -19.49 -2.88
C GLU A 270 12.91 -18.37 -1.82
N ASP A 271 12.14 -17.30 -2.06
CA ASP A 271 10.68 -17.35 -2.09
C ASP A 271 10.08 -16.38 -3.12
N GLU A 272 9.67 -16.95 -4.26
CA GLU A 272 8.77 -16.35 -5.24
C GLU A 272 7.35 -16.81 -4.88
N SER A 273 6.73 -16.18 -3.88
CA SER A 273 5.32 -16.44 -3.58
C SER A 273 4.43 -15.60 -4.49
N ALA A 274 4.21 -16.09 -5.71
CA ALA A 274 3.01 -15.79 -6.48
C ALA A 274 1.80 -16.08 -5.58
N ALA A 275 0.88 -15.12 -5.46
CA ALA A 275 -0.34 -15.28 -4.68
C ALA A 275 -1.28 -16.29 -5.34
N GLN A 276 -1.03 -17.59 -5.14
CA GLN A 276 -2.01 -18.66 -5.31
C GLN A 276 -2.68 -18.89 -3.96
N PHE A 277 -3.90 -18.36 -3.82
CA PHE A 277 -4.75 -18.60 -2.66
C PHE A 277 -5.22 -20.06 -2.64
N LYS A 278 -4.92 -20.77 -1.55
CA LYS A 278 -5.40 -22.13 -1.31
C LYS A 278 -6.92 -22.13 -1.16
N GLN A 279 -7.61 -23.04 -1.85
CA GLN A 279 -9.03 -23.30 -1.64
C GLN A 279 -9.28 -23.87 -0.22
N PRO A 280 -10.34 -23.44 0.49
CA PRO A 280 -10.72 -24.06 1.75
C PRO A 280 -11.34 -25.45 1.55
N THR A 281 -10.82 -26.43 2.29
CA THR A 281 -11.39 -27.77 2.43
C THR A 281 -12.75 -27.68 3.12
N LYS A 282 -13.84 -28.07 2.44
CA LYS A 282 -15.18 -28.15 3.04
C LYS A 282 -15.21 -29.24 4.14
N ALA A 283 -15.52 -28.85 5.37
CA ALA A 283 -15.87 -29.79 6.44
C ALA A 283 -17.27 -30.39 6.18
N PRO A 284 -17.55 -31.65 6.62
CA PRO A 284 -18.76 -32.36 6.25
C PRO A 284 -19.98 -31.83 7.01
N ALA A 285 -21.09 -31.67 6.28
CA ALA A 285 -22.38 -31.26 6.80
C ALA A 285 -22.88 -32.20 7.91
N LYS A 286 -23.13 -31.66 9.11
CA LYS A 286 -23.90 -32.36 10.14
C LYS A 286 -25.35 -32.48 9.69
N LYS A 287 -25.80 -33.73 9.50
CA LYS A 287 -27.20 -34.09 9.23
C LYS A 287 -28.13 -33.45 10.25
N GLY A 288 -29.10 -32.68 9.76
CA GLY A 288 -30.20 -32.15 10.56
C GLY A 288 -31.05 -33.28 11.16
N VAL A 289 -31.25 -33.23 12.47
CA VAL A 289 -32.22 -34.06 13.17
C VAL A 289 -33.60 -33.44 12.96
N ASN A 290 -34.40 -34.04 12.08
CA ASN A 290 -35.81 -33.70 11.93
C ASN A 290 -36.60 -34.12 13.18
N LYS A 291 -37.11 -33.14 13.94
CA LYS A 291 -38.20 -33.32 14.90
C LYS A 291 -39.26 -32.27 14.64
N LEU A 292 -40.34 -32.66 13.94
CA LEU A 292 -41.74 -32.41 14.34
C LEU A 292 -42.71 -32.92 13.26
N ALA A 293 -43.62 -33.82 13.65
CA ALA A 293 -45.03 -33.76 13.26
C ALA A 293 -45.83 -34.82 14.03
N LYS A 294 -46.37 -34.41 15.19
CA LYS A 294 -47.55 -35.06 15.78
C LYS A 294 -48.73 -34.82 14.83
N ARG A 295 -49.32 -35.89 14.30
CA ARG A 295 -50.69 -35.88 13.78
C ARG A 295 -51.43 -37.09 14.35
N ARG A 296 -52.19 -36.85 15.42
CA ARG A 296 -53.36 -37.68 15.79
C ARG A 296 -54.50 -37.26 14.86
N ARG A 297 -55.15 -38.22 14.19
CA ARG A 297 -56.61 -38.23 14.03
C ARG A 297 -57.09 -39.56 13.44
N LYS A 298 -58.01 -40.15 14.21
CA LYS A 298 -58.93 -41.27 13.96
C LYS A 298 -58.30 -42.64 13.79
#